data_AF-A0A354Z1I3-F1
#
_entry.id   AF-A0A354Z1I3-F1
#
_cell.length_a   1.000
_cell.length_b   1.000
_cell.length_c   1.000
_cell.angle_alpha   90.00
_cell.angle_beta   90.00
_cell.angle_gamma   90.00
#
_symmetry.space_group_name_H-M   'P 1'
#
loop_
_entity.id
_entity.type
_entity.pdbx_description
1 polymer ?
#
loop_
_entity_poly.entity_id
_entity_poly.type
_entity_poly.pdbx_seq_one_letter_code
_entity_poly.pdbx_strand_id
1 'polypeptide(L)' 'VSGCGVAALARCQRSDIERAAAALESAERPRIHVFIASSDLHLEHKLRIGREQAL' A
#
# COMPACT_ATOMS: atom_id res chain seq x y z
N VAL A 1 -17.33 13.35 1.05
CA VAL A 1 -17.76 12.64 2.28
C VAL A 1 -17.20 13.42 3.44
N SER A 2 -18.04 13.95 4.33
CA SER A 2 -17.58 14.77 5.46
C SER A 2 -17.69 13.99 6.77
N GLY A 3 -16.75 14.21 7.68
CA GLY A 3 -16.72 13.54 8.99
C GLY A 3 -16.32 12.06 8.99
N CYS A 4 -16.03 11.46 7.83
CA CYS A 4 -15.53 10.08 7.70
C CYS A 4 -14.14 10.07 7.03
N GLY A 5 -13.22 9.29 7.60
CA GLY A 5 -11.89 9.07 7.01
C GLY A 5 -11.96 8.10 5.85
N VAL A 6 -11.44 8.49 4.69
CA VAL A 6 -11.37 7.64 3.50
C VAL A 6 -9.95 7.08 3.38
N ALA A 7 -9.83 5.77 3.20
CA ALA A 7 -8.55 5.10 3.05
C ALA A 7 -8.45 4.35 1.73
N ALA A 8 -7.26 4.34 1.13
CA ALA A 8 -6.92 3.52 -0.03
C ALA A 8 -5.87 2.47 0.35
N LEU A 9 -6.00 1.27 -0.22
CA LEU A 9 -5.02 0.18 -0.09
C LEU A 9 -4.07 0.22 -1.29
N ALA A 10 -2.76 0.18 -1.05
CA ALA A 10 -1.74 0.13 -2.09
C ALA A 10 -0.72 -0.98 -1.80
N ARG A 11 -0.17 -1.58 -2.86
CA ARG A 11 1.04 -2.42 -2.74
C ARG A 11 2.25 -1.52 -2.48
N CYS A 12 3.35 -2.10 -2.00
CA CYS A 12 4.62 -1.39 -1.82
C CYS A 12 5.34 -1.10 -3.16
N GLN A 13 4.67 -0.41 -4.08
CA GLN A 13 5.25 0.13 -5.32
C GLN A 13 4.90 1.61 -5.43
N ARG A 14 5.89 2.43 -5.83
CA ARG A 14 5.73 3.89 -5.92
C ARG A 14 4.51 4.30 -6.75
N SER A 15 4.32 3.68 -7.92
CA SER A 15 3.21 3.97 -8.82
C SER A 15 1.83 3.71 -8.19
N ASP A 16 1.70 2.67 -7.37
CA ASP A 16 0.45 2.36 -6.68
C ASP A 16 0.18 3.37 -5.56
N ILE A 17 1.21 3.78 -4.82
CA ILE A 17 1.11 4.78 -3.75
C ILE A 17 0.73 6.14 -4.33
N GLU A 18 1.38 6.56 -5.42
CA GLU A 18 1.06 7.81 -6.13
C GLU A 18 -0.37 7.80 -6.66
N ARG A 19 -0.82 6.66 -7.21
CA ARG A 19 -2.21 6.50 -7.66
C ARG A 19 -3.21 6.58 -6.51
N ALA A 20 -2.91 5.93 -5.39
CA ALA A 20 -3.74 5.97 -4.18
C ALA A 20 -3.79 7.39 -3.60
N ALA A 21 -2.68 8.12 -3.60
CA ALA A 21 -2.61 9.51 -3.16
C ALA A 21 -3.49 10.41 -4.04
N ALA A 22 -3.37 10.30 -5.38
CA ALA A 22 -4.20 11.06 -6.31
C ALA A 22 -5.70 10.76 -6.13
N ALA A 23 -6.07 9.49 -5.90
CA ALA A 23 -7.46 9.11 -5.68
C ALA A 23 -8.05 9.68 -4.37
N LEU A 24 -7.20 10.01 -3.39
CA LEU A 24 -7.60 10.54 -2.08
C LEU A 24 -7.49 12.06 -1.97
N GLU A 25 -7.10 12.78 -3.04
CA GLU A 25 -6.82 14.22 -3.01
C GLU A 25 -7.98 15.05 -2.43
N SER A 26 -9.22 14.69 -2.74
CA SER A 26 -10.42 15.39 -2.27
C SER A 26 -10.96 14.89 -0.92
N ALA A 27 -10.29 13.94 -0.26
CA ALA A 27 -10.74 13.41 1.03
C ALA A 27 -10.36 14.36 2.19
N GLU A 28 -11.29 14.60 3.11
CA GLU A 28 -11.07 15.47 4.28
C GLU A 28 -9.99 14.93 5.23
N ARG A 29 -9.89 13.59 5.35
CA ARG A 29 -8.92 12.88 6.20
C ARG A 29 -8.32 11.68 5.45
N PRO A 30 -7.45 11.90 4.46
CA PRO A 30 -6.94 10.85 3.58
C PRO A 30 -5.99 9.91 4.34
N ARG A 31 -6.07 8.62 4.07
CA ARG A 31 -5.14 7.60 4.61
C ARG A 31 -4.74 6.61 3.53
N ILE A 32 -3.46 6.31 3.42
CA ILE A 32 -2.98 5.21 2.56
C ILE A 32 -2.53 4.07 3.47
N HIS A 33 -3.10 2.89 3.26
CA HIS A 33 -2.61 1.64 3.83
C HIS A 33 -1.70 0.98 2.81
N VAL A 34 -0.41 0.91 3.09
CA VAL A 34 0.56 0.22 2.24
C VAL A 34 0.82 -1.17 2.82
N PHE A 35 0.84 -2.17 1.95
CA PHE A 35 1.07 -3.55 2.35
C PHE A 35 2.12 -4.23 1.45
N ILE A 36 2.88 -5.14 2.06
CA ILE A 36 3.71 -6.14 1.39
C ILE A 36 3.49 -7.51 2.06
N ALA A 37 3.51 -8.58 1.27
CA ALA A 37 3.38 -9.93 1.80
C ALA A 37 4.70 -10.36 2.49
N SER A 38 4.61 -10.95 3.68
CA SER A 38 5.76 -11.17 4.58
C SER A 38 6.00 -12.63 5.01
N SER A 39 5.12 -13.56 4.61
CA SER A 39 5.37 -14.99 4.84
C SER A 39 6.41 -15.52 3.85
N ASP A 40 7.20 -16.51 4.27
CA ASP A 40 8.28 -17.06 3.45
C ASP A 40 7.77 -17.57 2.09
N LEU A 41 6.60 -18.22 2.06
CA LEU A 41 5.95 -18.68 0.83
C LEU A 41 5.73 -17.54 -0.18
N HIS A 42 5.29 -16.36 0.29
CA HIS A 42 5.08 -15.21 -0.59
C HIS A 42 6.40 -14.56 -1.02
N LEU A 43 7.36 -14.47 -0.10
CA LEU A 43 8.68 -13.91 -0.41
C LEU A 43 9.40 -14.77 -1.46
N GLU A 44 9.35 -16.09 -1.32
CA GLU A 44 10.01 -17.04 -2.23
C GLU A 44 9.29 -17.14 -3.58
N HIS A 45 7.99 -17.44 -3.58
CA HIS A 45 7.31 -17.82 -4.83
C HIS A 45 6.63 -16.66 -5.56
N LYS A 46 6.20 -15.61 -4.83
CA LYS A 46 5.49 -14.46 -5.43
C LYS A 46 6.42 -13.28 -5.71
N LEU A 47 7.18 -12.86 -4.69
CA LEU A 47 7.98 -11.63 -4.77
C LEU A 47 9.42 -11.91 -5.22
N ARG A 48 9.94 -13.12 -4.96
CA ARG A 48 11.32 -13.54 -5.27
C ARG A 48 12.36 -12.60 -4.64
N ILE A 49 12.13 -12.21 -3.39
CA ILE A 49 13.01 -11.33 -2.60
C ILE A 49 13.38 -11.98 -1.27
N GLY A 50 14.50 -11.57 -0.69
CA GLY A 50 14.87 -11.94 0.68
C GLY A 50 14.08 -11.16 1.73
N ARG A 51 14.07 -11.66 2.98
CA ARG A 51 13.36 -11.03 4.11
C ARG A 51 13.86 -9.60 4.39
N GLU A 52 15.16 -9.38 4.34
CA GLU A 52 15.77 -8.04 4.51
C GLU A 52 15.30 -7.03 3.45
N GLN A 53 15.02 -7.49 2.22
CA GLN A 53 14.53 -6.61 1.15
C GLN A 53 13.05 -6.26 1.31
N ALA A 54 12.30 -7.04 2.12
CA ALA A 54 10.89 -6.78 2.39
C ALA A 54 10.65 -5.79 3.56
N LEU A 55 11.70 -5.46 4.33
CA LEU A 55 11.68 -4.52 5.45
C LEU A 55 11.98 -3.09 5.00
#